data_AF-A0A9W8V9I7-F1
#
_entry.id   AF-A0A9W8V9I7-F1
#
_cell.length_a   1.000
_cell.length_b   1.000
_cell.length_c   1.000
_cell.angle_alpha   90.00
_cell.angle_beta   90.00
_cell.angle_gamma   90.00
#
_symmetry.space_group_name_H-M   'P 1'
#
loop_
_entity.id
_entity.type
_entity.pdbx_description
1 polymer ?
#
loop_
_entity_poly.entity_id
_entity_poly.type
_entity_poly.pdbx_seq_one_letter_code
_entity_poly.pdbx_strand_id
1 'polypeptide(L)'
;MASSDNTLPAWYYRVSAAVKNRGGAILWDFDEDISDLDETSQDSKAQPYDGPDATYYHELRGKREERKRELHRREEYLRKRREEARESELEKQQEVQAAYEAFEITISDGGKSYLGPLDSQFDLYCLDYFERFYDPSPHGYQRRYIKFQFPEGQPEEGRSGILNGRLWLNPNVDCELGPFSPPEQASLDHFKLKTIDGRFTLVLQFIDKDHLILRVSRDLVFVKKPQDASGPATFIFMGVRNDFGKLLQTFSKAFAQTREASA
;
A
#
# COMPACT_ATOMS: atom_id res chain seq x y z
N MET A 1 -44.19 -29.10 18.63
CA MET A 1 -42.77 -29.50 18.87
C MET A 1 -41.94 -28.68 17.90
N ALA A 2 -41.15 -27.73 18.39
CA ALA A 2 -40.32 -26.87 17.56
C ALA A 2 -39.09 -27.67 17.08
N SER A 3 -38.92 -27.79 15.77
CA SER A 3 -37.65 -28.24 15.18
C SER A 3 -36.67 -27.08 15.27
N SER A 4 -35.68 -27.19 16.16
CA SER A 4 -34.54 -26.29 16.18
C SER A 4 -33.66 -26.59 14.97
N ASP A 5 -33.82 -25.83 13.89
CA ASP A 5 -32.84 -25.81 12.81
C ASP A 5 -31.49 -25.34 13.38
N ASN A 6 -30.51 -26.24 13.35
CA ASN A 6 -29.14 -26.04 13.86
C ASN A 6 -28.30 -25.13 12.94
N THR A 7 -28.94 -24.29 12.12
CA THR A 7 -28.25 -23.33 11.26
C THR A 7 -27.80 -22.15 12.10
N LEU A 8 -26.49 -21.94 12.18
CA LEU A 8 -25.93 -20.80 12.89
C LEU A 8 -26.36 -19.49 12.21
N PRO A 9 -26.52 -18.39 12.95
CA PRO A 9 -26.92 -17.11 12.36
C PRO A 9 -25.94 -16.64 11.27
N ALA A 10 -26.44 -15.91 10.27
CA ALA A 10 -25.62 -15.40 9.15
C ALA A 10 -24.37 -14.61 9.61
N TRP A 11 -24.47 -13.87 10.72
CA TRP A 11 -23.34 -13.13 11.30
C TRP A 11 -22.20 -14.03 11.76
N TYR A 12 -22.50 -15.26 12.22
CA TYR A 12 -21.49 -16.22 12.68
C TYR A 12 -20.57 -16.62 11.53
N TYR A 13 -21.14 -16.91 10.36
CA TYR A 13 -20.35 -17.30 9.19
C TYR A 13 -19.45 -16.17 8.70
N ARG A 14 -19.90 -14.91 8.75
CA ARG A 14 -19.08 -13.73 8.40
C ARG A 14 -17.91 -13.52 9.35
N VAL A 15 -18.16 -13.49 10.66
CA VAL A 15 -17.10 -13.37 11.67
C VAL A 15 -16.13 -14.53 11.55
N SER A 16 -16.62 -15.75 11.34
CA SER A 16 -15.75 -16.92 11.16
C SER A 16 -14.85 -16.80 9.93
N ALA A 17 -15.33 -16.22 8.82
CA ALA A 17 -14.53 -15.96 7.63
C ALA A 17 -13.51 -14.85 7.86
N ALA A 18 -13.89 -13.76 8.54
CA ALA A 18 -12.98 -12.68 8.92
C ALA A 18 -11.85 -13.17 9.83
N VAL A 19 -12.18 -13.99 10.84
CA VAL A 19 -11.20 -14.64 11.73
C VAL A 19 -10.25 -15.56 10.96
N LYS A 20 -10.78 -16.35 10.01
CA LYS A 20 -9.95 -17.23 9.16
C LYS A 20 -9.00 -16.45 8.25
N ASN A 21 -9.46 -15.34 7.67
CA ASN A 21 -8.69 -14.57 6.68
C ASN A 21 -7.69 -13.60 7.33
N ARG A 22 -8.02 -13.04 8.51
CA ARG A 22 -7.22 -12.00 9.17
C ARG A 22 -6.47 -12.47 10.42
N GLY A 23 -6.80 -13.66 10.94
CA GLY A 23 -6.21 -14.19 12.18
C GLY A 23 -6.80 -13.60 13.47
N GLY A 24 -7.94 -12.92 13.36
CA GLY A 24 -8.66 -12.32 14.48
C GLY A 24 -9.91 -11.60 14.01
N ALA A 25 -10.82 -11.30 14.94
CA ALA A 25 -11.97 -10.44 14.67
C ALA A 25 -11.63 -9.00 15.11
N ILE A 26 -11.95 -8.02 14.28
CA ILE A 26 -11.92 -6.61 14.65
C ILE A 26 -13.34 -6.15 14.98
N LEU A 27 -13.49 -5.03 15.70
CA LEU A 27 -14.80 -4.48 16.09
C LEU A 27 -15.75 -4.30 14.89
N TRP A 28 -15.19 -4.16 13.70
CA TRP A 28 -15.86 -4.01 12.40
C TRP A 28 -16.35 -5.32 11.76
N ASP A 29 -16.08 -6.50 12.34
CA ASP A 29 -16.64 -7.76 11.81
C ASP A 29 -18.07 -8.02 12.35
N PHE A 30 -18.54 -7.15 13.25
CA PHE A 30 -19.85 -7.20 13.92
C PHE A 30 -20.78 -6.05 13.50
N ASP A 31 -20.47 -5.34 12.41
CA ASP A 31 -21.07 -4.04 12.06
C ASP A 31 -22.22 -4.09 11.04
N GLU A 32 -22.49 -5.25 10.41
CA GLU A 32 -23.76 -5.45 9.70
C GLU A 32 -24.90 -5.49 10.73
N ASP A 33 -25.76 -4.47 10.65
CA ASP A 33 -26.92 -4.24 11.50
C ASP A 33 -27.80 -5.51 11.54
N ILE A 34 -27.77 -6.21 12.68
CA ILE A 34 -28.65 -7.36 12.96
C ILE A 34 -30.13 -6.92 12.93
N SER A 35 -30.42 -5.61 12.96
CA SER A 35 -31.75 -5.03 12.85
C SER A 35 -32.40 -5.14 11.49
N ASP A 36 -31.65 -5.39 10.41
CA ASP A 36 -32.25 -5.58 9.07
C ASP A 36 -32.94 -6.95 8.93
N LEU A 37 -32.71 -7.86 9.88
CA LEU A 37 -33.46 -9.11 9.97
C LEU A 37 -34.93 -8.89 10.38
N ASP A 38 -35.24 -7.79 11.05
CA ASP A 38 -36.58 -7.49 11.58
C ASP A 38 -37.43 -6.65 10.60
N GLU A 39 -36.81 -6.03 9.57
CA GLU A 39 -37.53 -5.23 8.57
C GLU A 39 -38.02 -6.05 7.36
N THR A 40 -37.66 -7.34 7.27
CA THR A 40 -38.14 -8.23 6.18
C THR A 40 -39.52 -8.84 6.44
N SER A 41 -40.12 -8.63 7.62
CA SER A 41 -41.53 -8.91 7.79
C SER A 41 -42.34 -7.82 7.08
N GLN A 42 -42.85 -8.18 5.90
CA GLN A 42 -43.67 -7.37 4.99
C GLN A 42 -44.94 -6.74 5.62
N ASP A 43 -45.21 -7.00 6.91
CA ASP A 43 -46.37 -6.55 7.68
C ASP A 43 -46.10 -5.44 8.71
N SER A 44 -44.85 -5.05 8.96
CA SER A 44 -44.56 -3.94 9.87
C SER A 44 -44.64 -2.59 9.15
N LYS A 45 -45.83 -2.24 8.65
CA LYS A 45 -46.18 -0.82 8.47
C LYS A 45 -46.05 -0.18 9.85
N ALA A 46 -45.01 0.64 10.04
CA ALA A 46 -44.67 1.33 11.26
C ALA A 46 -45.88 2.03 11.89
N GLN A 47 -46.61 1.33 12.77
CA GLN A 47 -47.57 1.96 13.65
C GLN A 47 -46.77 2.73 14.70
N PRO A 48 -47.18 3.97 15.06
CA PRO A 48 -46.61 4.67 16.20
C PRO A 48 -46.76 3.77 17.43
N TYR A 49 -45.63 3.39 18.04
CA TYR A 49 -45.65 2.71 19.32
C TYR A 49 -45.97 3.74 20.41
N ASP A 50 -47.16 3.62 20.99
CA ASP A 50 -47.71 4.54 22.01
C ASP A 50 -47.75 3.88 23.42
N GLY A 51 -46.85 2.93 23.67
CA GLY A 51 -46.72 2.27 24.97
C GLY A 51 -46.21 3.20 26.09
N PRO A 52 -46.20 2.72 27.35
CA PRO A 52 -45.76 3.51 28.51
C PRO A 52 -44.28 3.94 28.43
N ASP A 53 -43.49 3.24 27.63
CA ASP A 53 -42.09 3.51 27.31
C ASP A 53 -41.90 4.08 25.89
N ALA A 54 -42.96 4.60 25.26
CA ALA A 54 -42.92 5.14 23.90
C ALA A 54 -41.83 6.20 23.71
N THR A 55 -41.63 7.09 24.68
CA THR A 55 -40.58 8.11 24.63
C THR A 55 -39.18 7.49 24.54
N TYR A 56 -38.90 6.47 25.36
CA TYR A 56 -37.65 5.73 25.35
C TYR A 56 -37.47 4.93 24.05
N TYR A 57 -38.54 4.28 23.57
CA TYR A 57 -38.55 3.57 22.29
C TYR A 57 -38.23 4.49 21.11
N HIS A 58 -38.87 5.67 21.01
CA HIS A 58 -38.61 6.64 19.94
C HIS A 58 -37.20 7.23 20.03
N GLU A 59 -36.66 7.45 21.23
CA GLU A 59 -35.27 7.88 21.42
C GLU A 59 -34.27 6.83 20.90
N LEU A 60 -34.46 5.57 21.26
CA LEU A 60 -33.62 4.46 20.78
C LEU A 60 -33.73 4.28 19.27
N ARG A 61 -34.94 4.42 18.70
CA ARG A 61 -35.16 4.41 17.25
C ARG A 61 -34.40 5.55 16.57
N GLY A 62 -34.48 6.76 17.10
CA GLY A 62 -33.73 7.91 16.58
C GLY A 62 -32.22 7.68 16.59
N LYS A 63 -31.68 7.13 17.68
CA LYS A 63 -30.26 6.73 17.80
C LYS A 63 -29.86 5.67 16.77
N ARG A 64 -30.74 4.69 16.49
CA ARG A 64 -30.51 3.66 15.46
C ARG A 64 -30.47 4.27 14.06
N GLU A 65 -31.44 5.10 13.72
CA GLU A 65 -31.49 5.79 12.43
C GLU A 65 -30.29 6.73 12.23
N GLU A 66 -29.81 7.38 13.29
CA GLU A 66 -28.59 8.18 13.25
C GLU A 66 -27.35 7.32 13.00
N ARG A 67 -27.22 6.19 13.67
CA ARG A 67 -26.11 5.25 13.47
C ARG A 67 -26.11 4.65 12.05
N LYS A 68 -27.28 4.29 11.51
CA LYS A 68 -27.44 3.87 10.10
C LYS A 68 -26.91 4.96 9.15
N ARG A 69 -27.28 6.23 9.37
CA ARG A 69 -26.77 7.37 8.58
C ARG A 69 -25.26 7.59 8.74
N GLU A 70 -24.70 7.41 9.94
CA GLU A 70 -23.26 7.51 10.17
C GLU A 70 -22.47 6.42 9.43
N LEU A 71 -22.92 5.17 9.53
CA LEU A 71 -22.30 4.03 8.85
C LEU A 71 -22.31 4.23 7.33
N HIS A 72 -23.44 4.63 6.75
CA HIS A 72 -23.52 4.93 5.32
C HIS A 72 -22.53 6.03 4.91
N ARG A 73 -22.50 7.16 5.64
CA ARG A 73 -21.54 8.25 5.35
C ARG A 73 -20.08 7.77 5.43
N ARG A 74 -19.79 6.88 6.38
CA ARG A 74 -18.44 6.33 6.54
C ARG A 74 -18.08 5.36 5.42
N GLU A 75 -19.00 4.51 4.99
CA GLU A 75 -18.80 3.61 3.87
C GLU A 75 -18.54 4.41 2.58
N GLU A 76 -19.34 5.44 2.31
CA GLU A 76 -19.12 6.33 1.17
C GLU A 76 -17.77 7.04 1.24
N TYR A 77 -17.38 7.52 2.43
CA TYR A 77 -16.08 8.14 2.64
C TYR A 77 -14.93 7.16 2.35
N LEU A 78 -15.02 5.92 2.83
CA LEU A 78 -14.01 4.88 2.58
C LEU A 78 -13.95 4.49 1.10
N ARG A 79 -15.12 4.34 0.45
CA ARG A 79 -15.21 4.08 -0.98
C ARG A 79 -14.53 5.19 -1.78
N LYS A 80 -14.88 6.44 -1.50
CA LYS A 80 -14.31 7.62 -2.17
C LYS A 80 -12.79 7.69 -1.99
N ARG A 81 -12.29 7.46 -0.77
CA ARG A 81 -10.84 7.43 -0.50
C ARG A 81 -10.12 6.31 -1.23
N ARG A 82 -10.74 5.14 -1.37
CA ARG A 82 -10.18 4.03 -2.16
C ARG A 82 -10.10 4.39 -3.63
N GLU A 83 -11.16 4.99 -4.19
CA GLU A 83 -11.20 5.44 -5.59
C GLU A 83 -10.13 6.50 -5.86
N GLU A 84 -10.03 7.55 -5.04
CA GLU A 84 -9.00 8.59 -5.16
C GLU A 84 -7.58 8.01 -5.07
N ALA A 85 -7.32 7.09 -4.13
CA ALA A 85 -6.02 6.45 -4.00
C ALA A 85 -5.71 5.53 -5.19
N ARG A 86 -6.71 4.84 -5.74
CA ARG A 86 -6.58 3.99 -6.92
C ARG A 86 -6.30 4.82 -8.18
N GLU A 87 -6.95 5.96 -8.33
CA GLU A 87 -6.70 6.90 -9.43
C GLU A 87 -5.27 7.45 -9.36
N SER A 88 -4.81 7.86 -8.17
CA SER A 88 -3.43 8.28 -7.97
C SER A 88 -2.42 7.16 -8.29
N GLU A 89 -2.71 5.92 -7.90
CA GLU A 89 -1.90 4.76 -8.27
C GLU A 89 -1.79 4.60 -9.80
N LEU A 90 -2.92 4.69 -10.50
CA LEU A 90 -3.00 4.57 -11.95
C LEU A 90 -2.25 5.70 -12.65
N GLU A 91 -2.42 6.95 -12.20
CA GLU A 91 -1.72 8.11 -12.75
C GLU A 91 -0.20 7.93 -12.69
N LYS A 92 0.32 7.48 -11.55
CA LYS A 92 1.76 7.21 -11.38
C LYS A 92 2.27 6.04 -12.21
N GLN A 93 1.44 5.04 -12.47
CA GLN A 93 1.79 3.99 -13.44
C GLN A 93 1.87 4.53 -14.86
N GLN A 94 0.93 5.38 -15.26
CA GLN A 94 0.91 5.99 -16.59
C GLN A 94 2.09 6.94 -16.80
N GLU A 95 2.49 7.68 -15.76
CA GLU A 95 3.70 8.53 -15.77
C GLU A 95 4.96 7.71 -16.12
N VAL A 96 5.19 6.61 -15.40
CA VAL A 96 6.35 5.73 -15.65
C VAL A 96 6.25 5.03 -17.01
N GLN A 97 5.04 4.64 -17.43
CA GLN A 97 4.81 4.04 -18.74
C GLN A 97 5.15 5.01 -19.88
N ALA A 98 4.72 6.27 -19.78
CA ALA A 98 5.06 7.30 -20.74
C ALA A 98 6.57 7.59 -20.77
N ALA A 99 7.23 7.60 -19.61
CA ALA A 99 8.68 7.71 -19.52
C ALA A 99 9.39 6.52 -20.20
N TYR A 100 8.88 5.30 -20.02
CA TYR A 100 9.39 4.10 -20.68
C TYR A 100 9.28 4.17 -22.21
N GLU A 101 8.13 4.59 -22.73
CA GLU A 101 7.92 4.75 -24.18
C GLU A 101 8.85 5.82 -24.78
N ALA A 102 9.01 6.95 -24.10
CA ALA A 102 9.97 7.98 -24.51
C ALA A 102 11.43 7.48 -24.47
N PHE A 103 11.75 6.65 -23.48
CA PHE A 103 13.06 6.01 -23.36
C PHE A 103 13.32 5.02 -24.49
N GLU A 104 12.34 4.16 -24.85
CA GLU A 104 12.47 3.22 -25.97
C GLU A 104 12.75 3.92 -27.30
N ILE A 105 12.05 5.03 -27.58
CA ILE A 105 12.31 5.86 -28.76
C ILE A 105 13.74 6.40 -28.72
N THR A 106 14.15 6.99 -27.59
CA THR A 106 15.48 7.58 -27.42
C THR A 106 16.61 6.57 -27.65
N ILE A 107 16.48 5.35 -27.11
CA ILE A 107 17.47 4.28 -27.30
C ILE A 107 17.47 3.77 -28.75
N SER A 108 16.30 3.65 -29.37
CA SER A 108 16.17 3.23 -30.77
C SER A 108 16.86 4.21 -31.73
N ASP A 109 16.86 5.50 -31.39
CA ASP A 109 17.55 6.55 -32.13
C ASP A 109 19.06 6.65 -31.81
N GLY A 110 19.59 5.73 -31.00
CA GLY A 110 21.00 5.72 -30.57
C GLY A 110 21.34 6.74 -29.48
N GLY A 111 20.32 7.34 -28.86
CA GLY A 111 20.46 8.23 -27.72
C GLY A 111 20.95 7.51 -26.46
N LYS A 112 21.40 8.29 -25.48
CA LYS A 112 21.83 7.81 -24.17
C LYS A 112 21.12 8.59 -23.06
N SER A 113 20.61 7.87 -22.07
CA SER A 113 19.98 8.45 -20.88
C SER A 113 20.85 8.19 -19.67
N TYR A 114 21.46 9.24 -19.13
CA TYR A 114 22.28 9.17 -17.92
C TYR A 114 21.40 9.20 -16.68
N LEU A 115 21.67 8.30 -15.73
CA LEU A 115 20.86 8.15 -14.51
C LEU A 115 21.23 9.15 -13.42
N GLY A 116 22.45 9.70 -13.47
CA GLY A 116 22.98 10.54 -12.41
C GLY A 116 23.12 9.77 -11.08
N PRO A 117 23.15 10.47 -9.93
CA PRO A 117 23.25 9.83 -8.63
C PRO A 117 22.00 9.02 -8.29
N LEU A 118 22.16 7.71 -8.12
CA LEU A 118 21.10 6.76 -7.74
C LEU A 118 20.94 6.58 -6.23
N ASP A 119 21.74 7.25 -5.40
CA ASP A 119 21.51 7.32 -3.95
C ASP A 119 20.21 8.10 -3.70
N SER A 120 19.07 7.42 -3.75
CA SER A 120 17.74 8.01 -3.81
C SER A 120 16.66 7.02 -3.39
N GLN A 121 15.46 7.54 -3.13
CA GLN A 121 14.27 6.71 -2.89
C GLN A 121 13.33 6.80 -4.08
N PHE A 122 12.73 5.68 -4.46
CA PHE A 122 11.65 5.61 -5.44
C PHE A 122 10.41 5.05 -4.75
N ASP A 123 9.32 5.82 -4.76
CA ASP A 123 8.02 5.34 -4.31
C ASP A 123 7.41 4.45 -5.41
N LEU A 124 6.78 3.35 -5.00
CA LEU A 124 6.39 2.23 -5.86
C LEU A 124 4.87 2.12 -6.00
N TYR A 125 4.41 2.01 -7.25
CA TYR A 125 3.00 1.96 -7.61
C TYR A 125 2.70 0.69 -8.42
N CYS A 126 1.75 -0.11 -7.96
CA CYS A 126 1.32 -1.37 -8.56
C CYS A 126 -0.18 -1.58 -8.29
N LEU A 127 -1.04 -1.45 -9.31
CA LEU A 127 -2.48 -1.69 -9.17
C LEU A 127 -2.81 -3.12 -8.70
N ASP A 128 -2.12 -4.14 -9.22
CA ASP A 128 -2.31 -5.53 -8.79
C ASP A 128 -2.02 -5.72 -7.29
N TYR A 129 -1.04 -4.97 -6.77
CA TYR A 129 -0.74 -4.95 -5.35
C TYR A 129 -1.78 -4.13 -4.57
N PHE A 130 -2.15 -2.94 -5.07
CA PHE A 130 -3.12 -2.04 -4.46
C PHE A 130 -4.45 -2.76 -4.21
N GLU A 131 -5.00 -3.45 -5.21
CA GLU A 131 -6.30 -4.13 -5.08
C GLU A 131 -6.33 -5.22 -3.99
N ARG A 132 -5.16 -5.73 -3.58
CA ARG A 132 -5.02 -6.81 -2.60
C ARG A 132 -4.67 -6.31 -1.21
N PHE A 133 -3.83 -5.27 -1.14
CA PHE A 133 -3.19 -4.83 0.09
C PHE A 133 -3.61 -3.42 0.51
N TYR A 134 -4.57 -2.80 -0.17
CA TYR A 134 -5.10 -1.50 0.24
C TYR A 134 -5.69 -1.58 1.65
N ASP A 135 -5.11 -0.79 2.54
CA ASP A 135 -5.59 -0.60 3.91
C ASP A 135 -5.96 0.89 4.10
N PRO A 136 -7.25 1.22 4.28
CA PRO A 136 -7.69 2.59 4.52
C PRO A 136 -7.43 3.06 5.97
N SER A 137 -6.91 2.20 6.85
CA SER A 137 -6.62 2.56 8.23
C SER A 137 -5.54 3.66 8.31
N PRO A 138 -5.53 4.49 9.37
CA PRO A 138 -4.47 5.48 9.59
C PRO A 138 -3.06 4.86 9.73
N HIS A 139 -3.01 3.57 10.07
CA HIS A 139 -1.78 2.78 10.18
C HIS A 139 -1.47 2.00 8.89
N GLY A 140 -2.31 2.16 7.86
CA GLY A 140 -2.18 1.45 6.60
C GLY A 140 -0.86 1.78 5.90
N TYR A 141 -0.26 0.77 5.32
CA TYR A 141 1.05 0.85 4.66
C TYR A 141 0.88 1.37 3.24
N GLN A 142 0.40 2.60 3.11
CA GLN A 142 0.08 3.19 1.80
C GLN A 142 1.34 3.49 1.00
N ARG A 143 2.41 3.87 1.70
CA ARG A 143 3.70 4.09 1.04
C ARG A 143 4.34 2.74 0.74
N ARG A 144 5.00 2.63 -0.39
CA ARG A 144 5.85 1.49 -0.79
C ARG A 144 7.04 2.10 -1.47
N TYR A 145 8.23 1.60 -1.21
CA TYR A 145 9.42 2.20 -1.78
C TYR A 145 10.57 1.22 -1.94
N ILE A 146 11.46 1.56 -2.87
CA ILE A 146 12.82 1.03 -2.92
C ILE A 146 13.78 2.19 -2.71
N LYS A 147 14.73 2.01 -1.81
CA LYS A 147 15.73 3.03 -1.49
C LYS A 147 17.12 2.48 -1.75
N PHE A 148 17.96 3.25 -2.41
CA PHE A 148 19.37 2.97 -2.55
C PHE A 148 20.18 3.99 -1.74
N GLN A 149 21.21 3.52 -1.06
CA GLN A 149 22.07 4.37 -0.26
C GLN A 149 23.50 3.86 -0.17
N PHE A 150 24.44 4.79 -0.06
CA PHE A 150 25.81 4.44 0.28
C PHE A 150 25.86 3.80 1.68
N PRO A 151 26.74 2.82 1.91
CA PRO A 151 26.97 2.28 3.24
C PRO A 151 27.33 3.39 4.25
N GLU A 152 26.73 3.36 5.43
CA GLU A 152 27.08 4.30 6.51
C GLU A 152 28.55 4.16 6.91
N GLY A 153 29.21 5.30 7.16
CA GLY A 153 30.60 5.35 7.63
C GLY A 153 31.69 5.47 6.55
N GLN A 154 31.34 5.56 5.27
CA GLN A 154 32.34 5.87 4.22
C GLN A 154 32.52 7.39 4.05
N PRO A 155 33.75 7.93 4.17
CA PRO A 155 34.05 9.32 3.86
C PRO A 155 33.75 9.62 2.38
N GLU A 156 33.25 10.83 2.08
CA GLU A 156 32.81 11.21 0.72
C GLU A 156 33.92 11.09 -0.32
N GLU A 157 35.19 11.29 0.08
CA GLU A 157 36.37 11.20 -0.77
C GLU A 157 36.80 9.75 -1.13
N GLY A 158 36.09 8.74 -0.61
CA GLY A 158 36.41 7.31 -0.81
C GLY A 158 35.21 6.41 -1.08
N ARG A 159 34.06 6.96 -1.47
CA ARG A 159 32.86 6.15 -1.78
C ARG A 159 33.20 5.15 -2.88
N SER A 160 33.07 3.86 -2.58
CA SER A 160 33.48 2.79 -3.51
C SER A 160 32.55 2.64 -4.72
N GLY A 161 31.68 3.62 -4.99
CA GLY A 161 30.61 3.55 -5.98
C GLY A 161 29.54 2.50 -5.66
N ILE A 162 29.66 1.75 -4.56
CA ILE A 162 28.75 0.66 -4.21
C ILE A 162 27.58 1.20 -3.39
N LEU A 163 26.37 0.82 -3.77
CA LEU A 163 25.13 1.13 -3.07
C LEU A 163 24.57 -0.13 -2.41
N ASN A 164 23.93 0.07 -1.26
CA ASN A 164 23.02 -0.89 -0.65
C ASN A 164 21.59 -0.51 -1.02
N GLY A 165 20.72 -1.51 -1.12
CA GLY A 165 19.29 -1.29 -1.37
C GLY A 165 18.43 -1.75 -0.20
N ARG A 166 17.26 -1.14 -0.03
CA ARG A 166 16.20 -1.64 0.84
C ARG A 166 14.86 -1.54 0.13
N LEU A 167 14.15 -2.66 0.04
CA LEU A 167 12.78 -2.73 -0.45
C LEU A 167 11.83 -2.76 0.74
N TRP A 168 10.85 -1.86 0.75
CA TRP A 168 9.77 -1.87 1.73
C TRP A 168 8.42 -1.81 1.03
N LEU A 169 7.62 -2.86 1.19
CA LEU A 169 6.25 -2.91 0.66
C LEU A 169 5.18 -2.87 1.76
N ASN A 170 5.45 -3.52 2.89
CA ASN A 170 4.61 -3.58 4.08
C ASN A 170 5.44 -4.19 5.24
N PRO A 171 4.97 -4.28 6.50
CA PRO A 171 5.76 -4.84 7.61
C PRO A 171 6.12 -6.33 7.46
N ASN A 172 5.42 -7.04 6.58
CA ASN A 172 5.74 -8.42 6.26
C ASN A 172 6.82 -8.52 5.18
N VAL A 173 7.03 -7.47 4.39
CA VAL A 173 7.97 -7.42 3.28
C VAL A 173 8.86 -6.19 3.42
N ASP A 174 9.95 -6.39 4.14
CA ASP A 174 11.04 -5.45 4.34
C ASP A 174 12.35 -6.22 4.16
N CYS A 175 13.09 -5.88 3.10
CA CYS A 175 14.25 -6.66 2.68
C CYS A 175 15.42 -5.75 2.32
N GLU A 176 16.59 -6.10 2.82
CA GLU A 176 17.85 -5.51 2.37
C GLU A 176 18.36 -6.23 1.12
N LEU A 177 18.84 -5.44 0.17
CA LEU A 177 19.44 -5.90 -1.07
C LEU A 177 20.96 -5.97 -0.89
N GLY A 178 21.57 -6.96 -1.53
CA GLY A 178 23.02 -7.07 -1.57
C GLY A 178 23.67 -5.83 -2.19
N PRO A 179 24.92 -5.52 -1.81
CA PRO A 179 25.66 -4.39 -2.36
C PRO A 179 25.80 -4.53 -3.88
N PHE A 180 25.69 -3.41 -4.60
CA PHE A 180 25.81 -3.39 -6.06
C PHE A 180 26.47 -2.11 -6.57
N SER A 181 27.08 -2.20 -7.75
CA SER A 181 27.52 -1.04 -8.52
C SER A 181 26.35 -0.54 -9.38
N PRO A 182 25.87 0.69 -9.19
CA PRO A 182 24.77 1.24 -9.97
C PRO A 182 25.20 1.41 -11.44
N PRO A 183 24.28 1.17 -12.39
CA PRO A 183 24.55 1.51 -13.78
C PRO A 183 24.66 3.03 -13.96
N GLU A 184 25.52 3.49 -14.87
CA GLU A 184 25.67 4.91 -15.20
C GLU A 184 24.57 5.41 -16.15
N GLN A 185 24.06 4.50 -16.98
CA GLN A 185 23.09 4.78 -18.04
C GLN A 185 21.89 3.85 -17.91
N ALA A 186 20.73 4.36 -18.27
CA ALA A 186 19.53 3.56 -18.45
C ALA A 186 19.75 2.55 -19.59
N SER A 187 19.15 1.37 -19.46
CA SER A 187 19.22 0.31 -20.46
C SER A 187 17.88 -0.41 -20.57
N LEU A 188 17.60 -0.94 -21.76
CA LEU A 188 16.52 -1.90 -21.94
C LEU A 188 16.81 -3.24 -21.24
N ASP A 189 18.07 -3.48 -20.88
CA ASP A 189 18.47 -4.66 -20.13
C ASP A 189 17.99 -4.62 -18.68
N HIS A 190 17.62 -5.81 -18.21
CA HIS A 190 17.18 -6.04 -16.85
C HIS A 190 18.37 -6.12 -15.87
N PHE A 191 18.38 -5.23 -14.88
CA PHE A 191 19.35 -5.21 -13.80
C PHE A 191 18.86 -6.08 -12.63
N LYS A 192 19.55 -7.17 -12.34
CA LYS A 192 19.11 -8.14 -11.31
C LYS A 192 19.82 -7.89 -9.98
N LEU A 193 19.04 -7.71 -8.91
CA LEU A 193 19.55 -7.60 -7.55
C LEU A 193 19.02 -8.74 -6.69
N LYS A 194 19.88 -9.27 -5.83
CA LYS A 194 19.48 -10.29 -4.86
C LYS A 194 19.26 -9.65 -3.50
N THR A 195 18.35 -10.20 -2.72
CA THR A 195 18.28 -9.93 -1.28
C THR A 195 19.58 -10.37 -0.60
N ILE A 196 19.92 -9.76 0.53
CA ILE A 196 21.17 -10.07 1.26
C ILE A 196 21.25 -11.53 1.69
N ASP A 197 20.11 -12.16 1.97
CA ASP A 197 19.99 -13.59 2.28
C ASP A 197 20.02 -14.50 1.04
N GLY A 198 20.08 -13.92 -0.17
CA GLY A 198 20.12 -14.63 -1.45
C GLY A 198 18.83 -15.34 -1.83
N ARG A 199 17.77 -15.26 -1.03
CA ARG A 199 16.53 -16.03 -1.25
C ARG A 199 15.71 -15.53 -2.42
N PHE A 200 15.72 -14.23 -2.66
CA PHE A 200 14.90 -13.60 -3.69
C PHE A 200 15.75 -12.78 -4.65
N THR A 201 15.31 -12.75 -5.91
CA THR A 201 15.89 -11.91 -6.95
C THR A 201 14.84 -10.89 -7.38
N LEU A 202 15.20 -9.62 -7.29
CA LEU A 202 14.46 -8.48 -7.79
C LEU A 202 15.02 -8.12 -9.16
N VAL A 203 14.15 -7.73 -10.08
CA VAL A 203 14.56 -7.29 -11.41
C VAL A 203 14.19 -5.84 -11.58
N LEU A 204 15.19 -5.00 -11.74
CA LEU A 204 15.07 -3.57 -11.95
C LEU A 204 15.32 -3.20 -13.40
N GLN A 205 14.68 -2.14 -13.85
CA GLN A 205 14.93 -1.51 -15.12
C GLN A 205 14.90 -0.01 -14.88
N PHE A 206 16.07 0.62 -14.94
CA PHE A 206 16.17 2.06 -14.82
C PHE A 206 15.83 2.68 -16.17
N ILE A 207 14.87 3.59 -16.18
CA ILE A 207 14.38 4.24 -17.40
C ILE A 207 15.11 5.57 -17.59
N ASP A 208 15.14 6.37 -16.54
CA ASP A 208 15.83 7.65 -16.48
C ASP A 208 16.21 7.95 -15.01
N LYS A 209 16.59 9.20 -14.74
CA LYS A 209 17.00 9.65 -13.39
C LYS A 209 15.87 9.64 -12.36
N ASP A 210 14.60 9.65 -12.79
CA ASP A 210 13.41 9.82 -11.96
C ASP A 210 12.50 8.58 -11.98
N HIS A 211 12.66 7.67 -12.95
CA HIS A 211 11.76 6.54 -13.15
C HIS A 211 12.48 5.19 -13.23
N LEU A 212 11.86 4.18 -12.63
CA LEU A 212 12.28 2.78 -12.75
C LEU A 212 11.09 1.83 -12.79
N ILE A 213 11.32 0.62 -13.30
CA ILE A 213 10.39 -0.50 -13.19
C ILE A 213 11.03 -1.56 -12.29
N LEU A 214 10.30 -2.00 -11.28
CA LEU A 214 10.70 -3.04 -10.36
C LEU A 214 9.77 -4.24 -10.51
N ARG A 215 10.35 -5.42 -10.77
CA ARG A 215 9.63 -6.69 -10.86
C ARG A 215 10.01 -7.58 -9.68
N VAL A 216 8.99 -8.06 -8.99
CA VAL A 216 9.11 -8.83 -7.75
C VAL A 216 8.26 -10.09 -7.85
N SER A 217 8.77 -11.23 -7.41
CA SER A 217 8.00 -12.48 -7.40
C SER A 217 6.88 -12.44 -6.37
N ARG A 218 5.77 -13.14 -6.67
CA ARG A 218 4.68 -13.36 -5.71
C ARG A 218 5.20 -13.94 -4.39
N ASP A 219 6.16 -14.85 -4.46
CA ASP A 219 6.71 -15.50 -3.26
C ASP A 219 7.39 -14.50 -2.31
N LEU A 220 8.01 -13.44 -2.83
CA LEU A 220 8.55 -12.36 -1.98
C LEU A 220 7.42 -11.53 -1.35
N VAL A 221 6.40 -11.16 -2.14
CA VAL A 221 5.26 -10.36 -1.65
C VAL A 221 4.51 -11.08 -0.53
N PHE A 222 4.44 -12.41 -0.59
CA PHE A 222 3.77 -13.26 0.39
C PHE A 222 4.73 -14.01 1.31
N VAL A 223 5.98 -13.55 1.49
CA VAL A 223 7.05 -14.29 2.19
C VAL A 223 6.67 -14.75 3.60
N LYS A 224 5.89 -13.96 4.36
CA LYS A 224 5.42 -14.34 5.71
C LYS A 224 4.08 -15.08 5.72
N LYS A 225 3.33 -15.08 4.62
CA LYS A 225 2.04 -15.78 4.48
C LYS A 225 1.92 -16.45 3.12
N PRO A 226 2.72 -17.49 2.82
CA PRO A 226 2.71 -18.14 1.51
C PRO A 226 1.36 -18.78 1.16
N GLN A 227 0.59 -19.20 2.16
CA GLN A 227 -0.75 -19.75 1.99
C GLN A 227 -1.76 -18.76 1.41
N ASP A 228 -1.51 -17.46 1.58
CA ASP A 228 -2.36 -16.39 1.06
C ASP A 228 -1.92 -15.95 -0.35
N ALA A 229 -0.90 -16.60 -0.93
CA ALA A 229 -0.31 -16.22 -2.20
C ALA A 229 -1.35 -16.28 -3.33
N SER A 230 -1.76 -15.10 -3.78
CA SER A 230 -2.75 -14.91 -4.84
C SER A 230 -2.31 -13.75 -5.73
N GLY A 231 -2.80 -13.72 -6.97
CA GLY A 231 -2.43 -12.71 -7.98
C GLY A 231 -1.33 -13.17 -8.93
N PRO A 232 -0.74 -12.22 -9.69
CA PRO A 232 0.19 -12.53 -10.75
C PRO A 232 1.45 -13.21 -10.18
N ALA A 233 2.12 -14.02 -11.01
CA ALA A 233 3.38 -14.65 -10.62
C ALA A 233 4.48 -13.61 -10.32
N THR A 234 4.41 -12.47 -11.00
CA THR A 234 5.31 -11.34 -10.86
C THR A 234 4.49 -10.06 -10.71
N PHE A 235 4.74 -9.31 -9.65
CA PHE A 235 4.22 -7.97 -9.48
C PHE A 235 5.16 -6.97 -10.15
N ILE A 236 4.59 -6.06 -10.94
CA ILE A 236 5.32 -5.00 -11.64
C ILE A 236 4.99 -3.69 -10.94
N PHE A 237 6.00 -3.13 -10.28
CA PHE A 237 5.94 -1.84 -9.62
C PHE A 237 6.57 -0.77 -10.50
N MET A 238 5.80 0.29 -10.72
CA MET A 238 6.25 1.52 -11.37
C MET A 238 6.83 2.44 -10.30
N GLY A 239 8.10 2.77 -10.40
CA GLY A 239 8.84 3.54 -9.42
C GLY A 239 9.03 4.99 -9.85
N VAL A 240 8.67 5.93 -8.99
CA VAL A 240 8.88 7.37 -9.18
C VAL A 240 9.77 7.91 -8.07
N ARG A 241 10.82 8.64 -8.44
CA ARG A 241 11.80 9.19 -7.51
C ARG A 241 11.15 10.17 -6.54
N ASN A 242 11.44 9.99 -5.26
CA ASN A 242 10.97 10.83 -4.18
C ASN A 242 12.07 11.09 -3.14
N ASP A 243 12.87 12.13 -3.37
CA ASP A 243 13.96 12.54 -2.48
C ASP A 243 13.55 13.57 -1.42
N PHE A 244 12.25 13.83 -1.21
CA PHE A 244 11.79 14.83 -0.22
C PHE A 244 12.39 14.60 1.18
N GLY A 245 12.50 13.33 1.60
CA GLY A 245 13.07 12.99 2.91
C GLY A 245 14.55 13.37 3.04
N LYS A 246 15.33 13.21 1.96
CA LYS A 246 16.74 13.62 1.95
C LYS A 246 16.89 15.12 1.91
N LEU A 247 16.08 15.81 1.10
CA LEU A 247 16.07 17.26 1.04
C LEU A 247 15.80 17.85 2.43
N LEU A 248 14.79 17.35 3.14
CA LEU A 248 14.48 17.80 4.51
C LEU A 248 15.62 17.55 5.51
N GLN A 249 16.31 16.40 5.41
CA GLN A 249 17.47 16.12 6.25
C GLN A 249 18.64 17.06 5.95
N THR A 250 18.92 17.33 4.67
CA THR A 250 19.97 18.26 4.25
C THR A 250 19.66 19.68 4.74
N PHE A 251 18.41 20.14 4.58
CA PHE A 251 17.98 21.43 5.13
C PHE A 251 18.15 21.48 6.65
N SER A 252 17.75 20.43 7.37
CA SER A 252 17.88 20.37 8.84
C SER A 252 19.34 20.43 9.29
N LYS A 253 20.24 19.70 8.61
CA LYS A 253 21.69 19.72 8.89
C LYS A 253 22.32 21.09 8.59
N ALA A 254 21.96 21.71 7.46
CA ALA A 254 22.44 23.04 7.10
C ALA A 254 21.99 24.09 8.14
N PHE A 255 20.74 24.03 8.60
CA PHE A 255 20.23 24.90 9.67
C PHE A 255 20.95 24.68 11.01
N ALA A 256 21.30 23.45 11.37
CA ALA A 256 22.07 23.16 12.58
C ALA A 256 23.50 23.72 12.51
N GLN A 257 24.19 23.52 11.38
CA GLN A 257 25.56 24.01 11.17
C GLN A 257 25.64 25.56 11.14
N THR A 258 24.62 26.22 10.59
CA THR A 258 24.57 27.69 10.55
C THR A 258 24.38 28.28 11.96
N ARG A 259 23.69 27.57 12.87
CA ARG A 259 23.55 27.98 14.28
C ARG A 259 24.82 27.74 15.09
N GLU A 260 25.60 26.71 14.78
CA GLU A 260 26.90 26.47 15.43
C GLU A 260 27.99 27.43 14.93
N ALA A 261 27.93 27.88 13.68
CA ALA A 261 28.88 28.85 13.12
C ALA A 261 28.61 30.31 13.52
N SER A 262 27.47 30.60 14.16
CA SER A 262 27.06 31.93 14.61
C SER A 262 27.06 32.09 16.14
N ALA A 263 27.54 31.08 16.86
CA ALA A 263 27.80 31.08 18.30
C ALA A 263 29.32 31.16 18.56
#